data_AF-A0A1U9MH85-F1
#
_entry.id   AF-A0A1U9MH85-F1
#
_cell.length_a   1.000
_cell.length_b   1.000
_cell.length_c   1.000
_cell.angle_alpha   90.00
_cell.angle_beta   90.00
_cell.angle_gamma   90.00
#
_symmetry.space_group_name_H-M   'P 1'
#
loop_
_entity.id
_entity.type
_entity.pdbx_description
1 polymer ?
#
loop_
_entity_poly.entity_id
_entity_poly.type
_entity_poly.pdbx_seq_one_letter_code
_entity_poly.pdbx_strand_id
1 'polypeptide(L)'
;MKFFKPFPKSCLFAVIGVAGILAGTTSVFSQETTRLSNPVAVFSGLDKITGRITTFDVYIGETYQFGALQVTPRVCYSNSADEATRTDGFVEVNEITLDKK
;
A
#
# COMPACT_ATOMS: atom_id res chain seq x y z
N MET A 1 47.37 -40.16 57.40
CA MET A 1 48.15 -39.26 56.51
C MET A 1 47.26 -38.84 55.35
N LYS A 2 47.03 -37.52 55.20
CA LYS A 2 47.06 -36.77 53.92
C LYS A 2 46.05 -37.19 52.83
N PHE A 3 45.15 -36.36 52.27
CA PHE A 3 45.10 -34.90 52.14
C PHE A 3 43.64 -34.52 51.78
N PHE A 4 42.97 -33.77 52.64
CA PHE A 4 41.73 -33.05 52.33
C PHE A 4 42.15 -31.74 51.65
N LYS A 5 41.71 -31.49 50.41
CA LYS A 5 41.81 -30.17 49.77
C LYS A 5 40.53 -29.83 48.99
N PRO A 6 39.99 -28.60 49.16
CA PRO A 6 38.72 -28.18 48.60
C PRO A 6 38.88 -27.71 47.15
N PHE A 7 37.95 -28.09 46.28
CA PHE A 7 37.87 -27.54 44.93
C PHE A 7 37.27 -26.12 44.95
N PRO A 8 37.82 -25.16 44.18
CA PRO A 8 37.52 -23.74 44.27
C PRO A 8 36.17 -23.39 43.63
N LYS A 9 35.45 -22.45 44.27
CA LYS A 9 34.12 -21.92 43.94
C LYS A 9 34.04 -21.12 42.62
N SER A 10 35.01 -21.26 41.72
CA SER A 10 35.22 -20.36 40.59
C SER A 10 34.63 -20.84 39.24
N CYS A 11 34.07 -22.05 39.17
CA CYS A 11 33.39 -22.53 37.95
C CYS A 11 31.86 -22.34 37.96
N LEU A 12 31.26 -21.91 39.08
CA LEU A 12 29.79 -21.73 39.15
C LEU A 12 29.30 -20.55 38.30
N PHE A 13 30.17 -19.60 37.94
CA PHE A 13 29.79 -18.42 37.16
C PHE A 13 29.88 -18.59 35.63
N ALA A 14 30.42 -19.72 35.13
CA ALA A 14 30.62 -19.90 33.69
C ALA A 14 29.42 -20.53 32.95
N VAL A 15 28.38 -20.98 33.67
CA VAL A 15 27.20 -21.64 33.04
C VAL A 15 26.03 -20.66 32.82
N ILE A 16 26.07 -19.46 33.40
CA ILE A 16 25.00 -18.46 33.23
C ILE A 16 25.15 -17.68 31.91
N GLY A 17 26.32 -17.74 31.24
CA GLY A 17 26.62 -16.94 30.05
C GLY A 17 26.14 -17.50 28.70
N VAL A 18 25.67 -18.76 28.62
CA VAL A 18 25.36 -19.41 27.32
C VAL A 18 23.90 -19.87 27.19
N ALA A 19 23.08 -19.73 28.23
CA ALA A 19 21.66 -20.12 28.20
C ALA A 19 20.67 -18.98 27.82
N GLY A 20 21.17 -17.77 27.53
CA GLY A 20 20.33 -16.58 27.30
C GLY A 20 19.94 -16.28 25.84
N ILE A 21 20.37 -17.08 24.87
CA ILE A 21 20.21 -16.75 23.43
C ILE A 21 19.06 -17.52 22.73
N LEU A 22 18.30 -18.36 23.46
CA LEU A 22 17.24 -19.19 22.86
C LEU A 22 15.79 -18.70 23.09
N ALA A 23 15.59 -17.52 23.69
CA ALA A 23 14.25 -17.00 24.03
C ALA A 23 13.78 -15.79 23.20
N GLY A 24 14.30 -15.62 21.98
CA GLY A 24 13.88 -14.57 21.05
C GLY A 24 12.91 -15.10 19.99
N THR A 25 11.71 -15.51 20.40
CA THR A 25 10.63 -15.89 19.47
C THR A 25 10.16 -14.66 18.67
N THR A 26 10.46 -14.68 17.38
CA THR A 26 9.75 -14.10 16.23
C THR A 26 8.62 -13.09 16.50
N SER A 27 8.85 -11.83 16.17
CA SER A 27 7.78 -10.89 15.79
C SER A 27 7.90 -10.60 14.28
N VAL A 28 7.23 -11.42 13.47
CA VAL A 28 6.96 -11.10 12.06
C VAL A 28 5.85 -10.06 12.05
N PHE A 29 6.21 -8.79 11.93
CA PHE A 29 5.25 -7.73 11.65
C PHE A 29 4.85 -7.84 10.18
N SER A 30 3.65 -8.36 9.91
CA SER A 30 3.03 -8.23 8.60
C SER A 30 2.56 -6.78 8.49
N GLN A 31 3.24 -5.97 7.67
CA GLN A 31 2.69 -4.68 7.25
C GLN A 31 1.55 -4.99 6.29
N GLU A 32 0.31 -4.85 6.75
CA GLU A 32 -0.82 -4.77 5.84
C GLU A 32 -0.67 -3.47 5.04
N THR A 33 -0.25 -3.57 3.78
CA THR A 33 -0.37 -2.48 2.81
C THR A 33 -1.84 -2.09 2.76
N THR A 34 -2.15 -0.97 3.40
CA THR A 34 -3.50 -0.41 3.41
C THR A 34 -3.60 0.53 2.21
N ARG A 35 -4.40 0.16 1.21
CA ARG A 35 -4.71 1.04 0.08
C ARG A 35 -5.40 2.31 0.60
N LEU A 36 -4.88 3.48 0.23
CA LEU A 36 -5.48 4.76 0.59
C LEU A 36 -6.62 5.09 -0.37
N SER A 37 -7.83 5.26 0.16
CA SER A 37 -8.99 5.68 -0.64
C SER A 37 -8.97 7.18 -0.87
N ASN A 38 -9.07 7.60 -2.14
CA ASN A 38 -9.07 9.01 -2.52
C ASN A 38 -10.48 9.46 -2.95
N PRO A 39 -10.96 10.62 -2.46
CA PRO A 39 -12.30 11.13 -2.79
C PRO A 39 -12.37 11.79 -4.17
N VAL A 40 -11.23 12.12 -4.77
CA VAL A 40 -11.13 12.79 -6.07
C VAL A 40 -10.27 11.95 -7.00
N ALA A 41 -10.75 11.75 -8.22
CA ALA A 41 -10.01 11.15 -9.31
C ALA A 41 -9.65 12.23 -10.34
N VAL A 42 -8.37 12.33 -10.70
CA VAL A 42 -7.86 13.29 -11.68
C VAL A 42 -7.61 12.55 -12.99
N PHE A 43 -8.20 13.05 -14.07
CA PHE A 43 -8.11 12.47 -15.41
C PHE A 43 -7.51 13.45 -16.41
N SER A 44 -6.86 12.90 -17.42
CA SER A 44 -6.42 13.64 -18.61
C SER A 44 -7.12 13.05 -19.83
N GLY A 45 -8.12 13.77 -20.35
CA GLY A 45 -8.83 13.39 -21.56
C GLY A 45 -8.08 13.89 -22.79
N LEU A 46 -7.79 12.98 -23.72
CA LEU A 46 -7.27 13.33 -25.04
C LEU A 46 -8.42 13.35 -26.04
N ASP A 47 -8.74 14.53 -26.57
CA ASP A 47 -9.59 14.61 -27.74
C ASP A 47 -8.78 14.15 -28.96
N LYS A 48 -9.11 12.97 -29.48
CA LYS A 48 -8.41 12.35 -30.61
C LYS A 48 -8.56 13.13 -31.92
N ILE A 49 -9.61 13.95 -32.08
CA ILE A 49 -9.84 14.73 -33.31
C ILE A 49 -8.99 16.00 -33.30
N THR A 50 -8.95 16.70 -32.17
CA THR A 50 -8.23 17.98 -32.05
C THR A 50 -6.80 17.83 -31.51
N GLY A 51 -6.46 16.69 -30.93
CA GLY A 51 -5.18 16.44 -30.27
C GLY A 51 -5.01 17.17 -28.94
N ARG A 52 -6.07 17.81 -28.42
CA ARG A 52 -6.03 18.57 -27.17
C ARG A 52 -6.17 17.64 -25.96
N ILE A 53 -5.27 17.80 -24.98
CA ILE A 53 -5.39 17.17 -23.67
C ILE A 53 -6.07 18.16 -22.72
N THR A 54 -7.12 17.73 -22.04
CA THR A 54 -7.77 18.48 -20.97
C THR A 54 -7.70 17.68 -19.68
N THR A 55 -7.18 18.30 -18.62
CA THR A 55 -7.21 17.72 -17.28
C THR A 55 -8.50 18.13 -16.59
N PHE A 56 -9.17 17.16 -15.97
CA PHE A 56 -10.39 17.39 -15.20
C PHE A 56 -10.39 16.48 -13.98
N ASP A 57 -10.86 17.02 -12.86
CA ASP A 57 -11.06 16.34 -11.59
C ASP A 57 -12.53 15.99 -11.42
N VAL A 58 -12.78 14.78 -10.91
CA VAL A 58 -14.13 14.25 -10.70
C VAL A 58 -14.19 13.61 -9.33
N TYR A 59 -15.19 13.96 -8.54
CA TYR A 59 -15.43 13.29 -7.27
C TYR A 59 -15.96 11.87 -7.50
N ILE A 60 -15.65 10.96 -6.58
CA ILE A 60 -16.16 9.59 -6.66
C ILE A 60 -17.68 9.58 -6.64
N GLY A 61 -18.29 8.96 -7.65
CA GLY A 61 -19.74 8.88 -7.83
C GLY A 61 -20.36 10.02 -8.63
N GLU A 62 -19.60 11.06 -8.98
CA GLU A 62 -20.04 12.11 -9.88
C GLU A 62 -19.72 11.77 -11.34
N THR A 63 -20.51 12.34 -12.26
CA THR A 63 -20.33 12.14 -13.70
C THR A 63 -19.79 13.41 -14.33
N TYR A 64 -18.68 13.27 -15.05
CA TYR A 64 -18.13 14.33 -15.89
C TYR A 64 -18.35 14.02 -17.36
N GLN A 65 -18.80 15.00 -18.14
CA GLN A 65 -18.99 14.82 -19.58
C GLN A 65 -17.76 15.29 -20.36
N PHE A 66 -17.16 14.36 -21.10
CA PHE A 66 -16.05 14.60 -22.02
C PHE A 66 -16.48 14.30 -23.46
N GLY A 67 -16.93 15.33 -24.18
CA GLY A 67 -17.48 15.19 -25.53
C GLY A 67 -18.75 14.34 -25.54
N ALA A 68 -18.70 13.19 -26.21
CA ALA A 68 -19.78 12.19 -26.24
C ALA A 68 -19.66 11.13 -25.14
N LEU A 69 -18.66 11.20 -24.27
CA LEU A 69 -18.46 10.25 -23.18
C LEU A 69 -18.88 10.85 -21.84
N GLN A 70 -19.54 10.04 -21.02
CA GLN A 70 -19.78 10.30 -19.61
C GLN A 70 -18.83 9.43 -18.79
N VAL A 71 -17.99 10.07 -17.98
CA VAL A 71 -16.97 9.42 -17.17
C VAL A 71 -17.39 9.51 -15.71
N THR A 72 -17.56 8.36 -15.05
CA THR A 72 -17.99 8.26 -13.66
C THR A 72 -17.02 7.37 -12.88
N PRO A 73 -16.08 7.91 -12.09
CA PRO A 73 -15.22 7.10 -11.24
C PRO A 73 -16.02 6.49 -10.08
N ARG A 74 -15.87 5.18 -9.85
CA ARG A 74 -16.53 4.47 -8.75
C ARG A 74 -15.60 4.23 -7.57
N VAL A 75 -14.32 3.97 -7.84
CA VAL A 75 -13.28 3.85 -6.79
C VAL A 75 -11.97 4.43 -7.30
N CYS A 76 -11.20 5.02 -6.39
CA CYS A 76 -9.84 5.48 -6.62
C CYS A 76 -9.01 5.15 -5.39
N TYR A 77 -7.96 4.35 -5.58
CA TYR A 77 -7.03 3.93 -4.55
C TYR A 77 -5.60 4.31 -4.93
N SER A 78 -4.82 4.76 -3.95
CA SER A 78 -3.38 4.94 -4.09
C SER A 78 -2.62 4.11 -3.06
N ASN A 79 -1.41 3.70 -3.39
CA ASN A 79 -0.50 3.08 -2.42
C ASN A 79 -0.02 4.09 -1.37
N SER A 80 0.40 3.57 -0.20
CA SER A 80 1.07 4.34 0.85
C SER A 80 2.45 4.83 0.39
N ALA A 81 2.94 5.91 0.99
CA ALA A 81 4.18 6.58 0.58
C ALA A 81 5.45 5.70 0.67
N ASP A 82 5.45 4.67 1.50
CA ASP A 82 6.59 3.76 1.69
C ASP A 82 6.69 2.67 0.61
N GLU A 83 5.67 2.52 -0.24
CA GLU A 83 5.63 1.56 -1.35
C GLU A 83 5.78 2.26 -2.70
N ALA A 84 6.01 1.48 -3.76
CA ALA A 84 6.01 2.01 -5.12
C ALA A 84 4.68 2.72 -5.46
N THR A 85 4.80 3.90 -6.07
CA THR A 85 3.66 4.72 -6.50
C THR A 85 2.80 3.95 -7.50
N ARG A 86 1.61 3.54 -7.06
CA ARG A 86 0.59 2.93 -7.90
C ARG A 86 -0.77 3.52 -7.54
N THR A 87 -1.55 3.80 -8.58
CA THR A 87 -2.92 4.29 -8.48
C THR A 87 -3.81 3.33 -9.25
N ASP A 88 -4.75 2.71 -8.55
CA ASP A 88 -5.71 1.78 -9.12
C ASP A 88 -7.12 2.37 -8.98
N GLY A 89 -7.95 2.24 -10.00
CA GLY A 89 -9.31 2.76 -9.97
C GLY A 89 -10.23 2.04 -10.96
N PHE A 90 -11.53 2.10 -10.66
CA PHE A 90 -12.57 1.66 -11.59
C PHE A 90 -13.35 2.87 -12.07
N VAL A 91 -13.46 2.99 -13.39
CA VAL A 91 -14.12 4.11 -14.06
C VAL A 91 -15.17 3.54 -14.99
N GLU A 92 -16.41 3.96 -14.79
CA GLU A 92 -17.52 3.67 -15.69
C GLU A 92 -17.53 4.71 -16.79
N VAL A 93 -17.55 4.25 -18.05
CA VAL A 93 -17.55 5.13 -19.22
C VAL A 93 -18.75 4.77 -20.09
N ASN A 94 -19.69 5.70 -20.20
CA ASN A 94 -20.89 5.55 -21.01
C ASN A 94 -20.81 6.49 -22.22
N GLU A 95 -21.17 5.99 -23.40
CA GLU A 95 -21.27 6.82 -24.61
C GLU A 95 -22.69 7.36 -24.76
N ILE A 96 -22.80 8.66 -24.97
CA ILE A 96 -24.06 9.30 -25.35
C ILE A 96 -24.12 9.26 -26.87
N THR A 97 -24.95 8.37 -27.43
CA THR A 97 -25.19 8.34 -28.87
C THR A 97 -25.82 9.67 -29.29
N LEU A 98 -25.19 10.36 -30.24
CA LEU A 98 -25.89 11.38 -31.01
C LEU A 98 -26.84 10.65 -31.94
N ASP A 99 -28.11 10.52 -31.56
CA ASP A 99 -29.17 10.07 -32.46
C ASP A 99 -29.21 10.99 -33.68
N LYS A 100 -28.57 10.57 -34.77
CA LYS A 100 -28.75 11.19 -36.08
C LYS A 100 -30.12 10.77 -36.60
N LYS A 101 -31.11 11.63 -36.40
CA LYS A 101 -32.39 11.55 -37.11
C LYS A 101 -32.22 11.93 -38.59
#